data_AF-A0A1H2QT26-F1
#
_entry.id   AF-A0A1H2QT26-F1
#
_cell.length_a   1.000
_cell.length_b   1.000
_cell.length_c   1.000
_cell.angle_alpha   90.00
_cell.angle_beta   90.00
_cell.angle_gamma   90.00
#
_symmetry.space_group_name_H-M   'P 1'
#
loop_
_entity.id
_entity.type
_entity.pdbx_description
1 polymer ?
#
loop_
_entity_poly.entity_id
_entity_poly.type
_entity_poly.pdbx_seq_one_letter_code
_entity_poly.pdbx_strand_id
1 'polypeptide(L)'
;MFPAIGARWRPSGQLLLVIGLLLLLLGTALAVITSAHLTREQYARLQRLEQEADQLQTEWGQLLLEESAWSSPARIEKLAGERLDMRLPDVNEAEVIRP
;
A
#
# COMPACT_ATOMS: atom_id res chain seq x y z
N MET A 1 -62.87 10.28 26.85
CA MET A 1 -62.98 10.44 25.39
C MET A 1 -61.63 10.11 24.76
N PHE A 2 -61.35 8.82 24.52
CA PHE A 2 -60.21 8.33 23.73
C PHE A 2 -60.66 7.04 23.04
N PRO A 3 -60.50 6.90 21.71
CA PRO A 3 -61.07 5.79 20.96
C PRO A 3 -60.22 4.52 21.13
N ALA A 4 -60.91 3.38 21.21
CA ALA A 4 -60.33 2.05 21.17
C ALA A 4 -59.50 1.90 19.89
N ILE A 5 -58.21 1.61 20.05
CA ILE A 5 -57.33 1.18 18.96
C ILE A 5 -57.84 -0.19 18.54
N GLY A 6 -58.74 -0.20 17.56
CA GLY A 6 -59.23 -1.38 16.90
C GLY A 6 -58.07 -2.03 16.14
N ALA A 7 -57.27 -2.82 16.83
CA ALA A 7 -56.43 -3.83 16.22
C ALA A 7 -57.38 -4.83 15.57
N ARG A 8 -57.73 -4.58 14.30
CA ARG A 8 -58.35 -5.55 13.42
C ARG A 8 -57.30 -6.62 13.16
N TRP A 9 -57.15 -7.55 14.11
CA TRP A 9 -56.40 -8.77 13.95
C TRP A 9 -57.03 -9.54 12.79
N ARG A 10 -56.43 -9.43 11.59
CA ARG A 10 -56.56 -10.42 10.52
C ARG A 10 -55.39 -11.39 10.76
N PRO A 11 -55.58 -12.45 11.57
CA PRO A 11 -54.50 -13.17 12.24
C PRO A 11 -53.55 -13.88 11.27
N SER A 12 -53.93 -14.11 10.02
CA SER A 12 -53.12 -14.86 9.04
C SER A 12 -52.10 -14.01 8.28
N GLY A 13 -52.43 -12.78 7.87
CA GLY A 13 -51.54 -11.96 7.02
C GLY A 13 -50.41 -11.26 7.79
N GLN A 14 -50.70 -10.83 9.02
CA GLN A 14 -49.73 -10.11 9.86
C GLN A 14 -48.61 -11.03 10.36
N LEU A 15 -48.92 -12.28 10.70
CA LEU A 15 -47.92 -13.27 11.11
C LEU A 15 -46.93 -13.58 9.98
N LEU A 16 -47.40 -13.74 8.75
CA LEU A 16 -46.52 -13.97 7.60
C LEU A 16 -45.57 -12.79 7.37
N LEU A 17 -46.06 -11.56 7.53
CA LEU A 17 -45.23 -10.35 7.42
C LEU A 17 -44.14 -10.33 8.49
N VAL A 18 -44.50 -10.59 9.76
CA VAL A 18 -43.53 -10.64 10.88
C VAL A 18 -42.46 -11.71 10.65
N ILE A 19 -42.85 -12.91 10.22
CA ILE A 19 -41.91 -13.99 9.91
C ILE A 19 -40.99 -13.59 8.75
N GLY A 20 -41.55 -12.97 7.69
CA GLY A 20 -40.77 -12.47 6.56
C GLY A 20 -39.72 -11.44 6.99
N LEU A 21 -40.09 -10.49 7.86
CA LEU A 21 -39.16 -9.50 8.39
C LEU A 21 -38.07 -10.13 9.27
N LEU A 22 -38.43 -11.11 10.11
CA LEU A 22 -37.45 -11.84 10.92
C LEU A 22 -36.43 -12.59 10.07
N LEU A 23 -36.89 -13.26 9.00
CA LEU A 23 -36.00 -13.94 8.06
C LEU A 23 -35.09 -12.95 7.32
N LEU A 24 -35.64 -11.81 6.89
CA LEU A 24 -34.85 -10.76 6.26
C LEU A 24 -33.79 -10.18 7.19
N LEU A 25 -34.15 -9.96 8.47
CA LEU A 25 -33.22 -9.48 9.49
C LEU A 25 -32.11 -10.51 9.76
N LEU A 26 -32.46 -11.79 9.88
CA LEU A 26 -31.48 -12.87 10.04
C LEU A 26 -30.54 -12.94 8.83
N GLY A 27 -31.09 -12.88 7.61
CA GLY A 27 -30.31 -12.87 6.38
C GLY A 27 -29.36 -11.69 6.32
N THR A 28 -29.82 -10.51 6.73
CA THR A 28 -28.98 -9.30 6.80
C THR A 28 -27.86 -9.44 7.83
N ALA A 29 -28.15 -9.99 9.01
CA ALA A 29 -27.14 -10.23 10.04
C ALA A 29 -26.04 -11.17 9.54
N LEU A 30 -26.40 -12.28 8.90
CA LEU A 30 -25.45 -13.23 8.31
C LEU A 30 -24.64 -12.60 7.17
N ALA A 31 -25.29 -11.83 6.29
CA ALA A 31 -24.61 -11.12 5.21
C ALA A 31 -23.58 -10.12 5.73
N VAL A 32 -23.90 -9.37 6.79
CA VAL A 32 -22.96 -8.42 7.40
C VAL A 32 -21.78 -9.14 8.04
N ILE A 33 -22.02 -10.23 8.77
CA ILE A 33 -20.96 -11.02 9.43
C ILE A 33 -20.00 -11.59 8.39
N THR A 34 -20.54 -12.20 7.33
CA THR A 34 -19.73 -12.78 6.25
C THR A 34 -18.95 -11.73 5.49
N SER A 35 -19.58 -10.59 5.16
CA SER A 35 -18.90 -9.44 4.54
C SER A 35 -17.74 -8.93 5.39
N ALA A 36 -17.96 -8.76 6.70
CA ALA A 36 -16.90 -8.34 7.62
C ALA A 36 -15.76 -9.36 7.70
N HIS A 37 -16.06 -10.66 7.64
CA HIS A 37 -15.04 -11.72 7.66
C HIS A 37 -14.19 -11.69 6.38
N LEU A 38 -14.83 -11.68 5.21
CA LEU A 38 -14.14 -11.59 3.92
C LEU A 38 -13.30 -10.33 3.81
N THR A 39 -13.83 -9.21 4.29
CA THR A 39 -13.11 -7.93 4.34
C THR A 39 -11.82 -8.09 5.15
N ARG A 40 -11.88 -8.64 6.36
CA ARG A 40 -10.68 -8.85 7.20
C ARG A 40 -9.65 -9.75 6.51
N GLU A 41 -10.08 -10.80 5.83
CA GLU A 41 -9.17 -11.71 5.13
C GLU A 41 -8.48 -11.01 3.94
N GLN A 42 -9.24 -10.29 3.13
CA GLN A 42 -8.71 -9.53 2.00
C GLN A 42 -7.74 -8.45 2.45
N TYR A 43 -8.08 -7.70 3.51
CA TYR A 43 -7.17 -6.71 4.10
C TYR A 43 -5.90 -7.35 4.65
N ALA A 44 -6.00 -8.49 5.34
CA ALA A 44 -4.82 -9.20 5.83
C ALA A 44 -3.90 -9.64 4.67
N ARG A 45 -4.49 -10.07 3.54
CA ARG A 45 -3.72 -10.42 2.34
C ARG A 45 -3.05 -9.19 1.72
N LEU A 46 -3.76 -8.08 1.60
CA LEU A 46 -3.20 -6.82 1.10
C LEU A 46 -2.02 -6.37 1.96
N GLN A 47 -2.20 -6.35 3.28
CA GLN A 47 -1.17 -5.94 4.23
C GLN A 47 0.12 -6.76 4.08
N ARG A 48 0.00 -8.07 3.84
CA ARG A 48 1.16 -8.94 3.61
C ARG A 48 1.92 -8.58 2.35
N LEU A 49 1.21 -8.31 1.26
CA LEU A 49 1.83 -7.93 -0.02
C LEU A 49 2.49 -6.56 0.07
N GLU A 50 1.87 -5.61 0.77
CA GLU A 50 2.49 -4.30 1.04
C GLU A 50 3.76 -4.45 1.88
N GLN A 51 3.74 -5.28 2.92
CA GLN A 51 4.94 -5.58 3.73
C GLN A 51 6.07 -6.20 2.89
N GLU A 52 5.75 -7.12 1.99
CA GLU A 52 6.73 -7.73 1.08
C GLU A 52 7.31 -6.70 0.10
N ALA A 53 6.47 -5.83 -0.45
CA ALA A 53 6.91 -4.74 -1.32
C ALA A 53 7.85 -3.75 -0.58
N ASP A 54 7.50 -3.36 0.65
CA ASP A 54 8.32 -2.47 1.48
C ASP A 54 9.69 -3.09 1.81
N GLN A 55 9.72 -4.40 2.08
CA GLN A 55 10.97 -5.14 2.31
C GLN A 55 11.85 -5.13 1.07
N LEU A 56 11.29 -5.49 -0.09
CA LEU A 56 12.01 -5.49 -1.36
C LEU A 56 12.53 -4.08 -1.72
N GLN A 57 11.75 -3.04 -1.46
CA GLN A 57 12.18 -1.67 -1.70
C GLN A 57 13.32 -1.23 -0.77
N THR A 58 13.31 -1.71 0.47
CA THR A 58 14.41 -1.51 1.41
C THR A 58 15.69 -2.20 0.93
N GLU A 59 15.59 -3.47 0.53
CA GLU A 59 16.73 -4.22 -0.02
C GLU A 59 17.27 -3.57 -1.30
N TRP A 60 16.38 -3.16 -2.20
CA TRP A 60 16.79 -2.44 -3.41
C TRP A 60 17.51 -1.12 -3.09
N GLY A 61 17.01 -0.37 -2.10
CA GLY A 61 17.68 0.83 -1.62
C GLY A 61 19.09 0.54 -1.07
N GLN A 62 19.26 -0.55 -0.33
CA GLN A 62 20.57 -0.98 0.16
C GLN A 62 21.51 -1.34 -1.00
N LEU A 63 21.02 -2.11 -1.98
CA LEU A 63 21.80 -2.48 -3.17
C LEU A 63 22.21 -1.25 -3.99
N LEU A 64 21.34 -0.25 -4.12
CA LEU A 64 21.68 1.00 -4.82
C LEU A 64 22.75 1.81 -4.08
N LEU A 65 22.72 1.81 -2.75
CA LEU A 65 23.78 2.40 -1.93
C LEU A 65 25.10 1.64 -2.06
N GLU A 66 25.06 0.31 -2.12
CA GLU A 66 26.23 -0.50 -2.43
C GLU A 66 26.76 -0.18 -3.84
N GLU A 67 25.90 -0.13 -4.87
CA GLU A 67 26.33 0.19 -6.24
C GLU A 67 26.92 1.59 -6.34
N SER A 68 26.30 2.60 -5.73
CA SER A 68 26.82 3.97 -5.72
C SER A 68 28.14 4.09 -4.94
N ALA A 69 28.37 3.28 -3.90
CA ALA A 69 29.67 3.21 -3.23
C ALA A 69 30.77 2.62 -4.13
N TRP A 70 30.42 1.73 -5.06
CA TRP A 70 31.35 1.14 -6.03
C TRP A 70 31.48 1.94 -7.34
N SER A 71 30.48 2.78 -7.64
CA SER A 71 30.38 3.68 -8.80
C SER A 71 30.81 5.13 -8.50
N SER A 72 31.02 5.46 -7.22
CA SER A 72 31.60 6.73 -6.80
C SER A 72 32.97 6.92 -7.48
N PRO A 73 33.31 8.12 -8.00
CA PRO A 73 34.28 8.38 -9.06
C PRO A 73 35.72 7.90 -8.80
N ALA A 74 36.02 7.40 -7.59
CA ALA A 74 37.31 6.93 -7.14
C ALA A 74 37.98 5.92 -8.09
N ARG A 75 37.22 5.05 -8.78
CA ARG A 75 37.81 4.12 -9.76
C ARG A 75 38.26 4.84 -11.04
N ILE A 76 37.50 5.83 -11.51
CA ILE A 76 37.86 6.63 -12.69
C ILE A 76 39.01 7.58 -12.34
N GLU A 77 38.97 8.22 -11.17
CA GLU A 77 40.00 9.14 -10.69
C GLU A 77 41.34 8.42 -10.43
N LYS A 78 41.30 7.23 -9.81
CA LYS A 78 42.49 6.42 -9.58
C LYS A 78 43.06 5.84 -10.87
N LEU A 79 42.20 5.39 -11.79
CA LEU A 79 42.65 4.91 -13.11
C LEU A 79 43.20 6.06 -13.98
N ALA A 80 42.63 7.27 -13.90
CA ALA A 80 43.15 8.45 -14.60
C ALA A 80 44.49 8.91 -14.02
N GLY A 81 44.65 8.91 -12.69
CA GLY A 81 45.93 9.19 -12.05
C GLY A 81 47.00 8.12 -12.37
N GLU A 82 46.67 6.83 -12.34
CA GLU A 82 47.63 5.74 -12.52
C GLU A 82 47.93 5.39 -14.00
N ARG A 83 46.96 5.48 -14.92
CA ARG A 83 47.13 5.12 -16.34
C ARG A 83 47.39 6.30 -17.25
N LEU A 84 46.95 7.50 -16.89
CA LEU A 84 47.05 8.70 -17.74
C LEU A 84 47.98 9.78 -17.14
N ASP A 85 48.60 9.52 -15.97
CA ASP A 85 49.44 10.46 -15.20
C ASP A 85 48.79 11.85 -15.05
N MET A 86 47.45 11.87 -14.97
CA MET A 86 46.69 13.10 -14.83
C MET A 86 46.94 13.68 -13.43
N ARG A 87 47.57 14.86 -13.37
CA ARG A 87 47.70 15.68 -12.18
C ARG A 87 46.77 16.88 -12.29
N LEU A 88 46.27 17.37 -11.15
CA LEU A 88 45.52 18.62 -11.12
C LEU A 88 46.50 19.76 -11.46
N PRO A 89 46.31 20.48 -12.59
CA PRO A 89 47.23 21.55 -12.98
C PRO A 89 47.14 22.69 -11.96
N ASP A 90 48.30 23.26 -11.62
CA ASP A 90 48.40 24.42 -10.73
C ASP A 90 47.78 25.65 -11.43
N VAL A 91 47.33 26.65 -10.66
CA VAL A 91 46.53 27.80 -11.15
C VAL A 91 47.23 28.59 -12.27
N ASN A 92 48.55 28.41 -12.42
CA ASN A 92 49.38 29.05 -13.43
C ASN A 92 49.44 28.31 -14.79
N GLU A 93 48.81 27.14 -14.94
CA GLU A 93 48.88 26.30 -16.15
C GLU A 93 47.54 26.17 -16.90
N ALA A 94 46.51 26.88 -16.44
CA ALA A 94 45.18 26.90 -17.06
C ALA A 94 45.12 27.91 -18.21
N GLU A 95 45.30 27.44 -19.45
CA GLU A 95 45.07 28.27 -20.64
C GLU A 95 43.59 28.20 -21.08
N VAL A 96 42.89 29.32 -20.96
CA VAL A 96 41.48 29.45 -21.35
C VAL A 96 41.40 29.73 -22.85
N ILE A 97 41.10 28.70 -23.63
CA ILE A 97 40.79 28.86 -25.05
C ILE A 97 39.37 29.40 -25.17
N ARG A 98 39.25 30.66 -25.60
CA ARG A 98 37.97 31.26 -25.96
C ARG A 98 37.58 30.82 -27.39
N PRO A 99 36.30 30.58 -27.65
CA PRO A 99 35.81 30.04 -28.93
C PRO A 99 36.06 30.97 -30.11
#